data_AF-A0A6L5WJH3-F1
#
_entry.id   AF-A0A6L5WJH3-F1
#
_cell.length_a   1.000
_cell.length_b   1.000
_cell.length_c   1.000
_cell.angle_alpha   90.00
_cell.angle_beta   90.00
_cell.angle_gamma   90.00
#
_symmetry.space_group_name_H-M   'P 1'
#
loop_
_entity.id
_entity.type
_entity.pdbx_description
1 polymer ?
#
loop_
_entity_poly.entity_id
_entity_poly.type
_entity_poly.pdbx_seq_one_letter_code
_entity_poly.pdbx_strand_id
1 'polypeptide(L)'
;MYGITKQDRMYLKTKLKFQRDYLDNNYLSVDGVSLPYSTFYFSSWHNPSRYIAELNNRVASLNKYANDRGLKCIFAVLTLPSEYHRKKSIKTKGGLRLVNNSNFIDDKNHTVKAGSDKLQSVVRSILNSTVFREIPKKDRVYITTKEPHKDGTCHLNFMCFVPENFVDRCVKAIKRRFLSQQNTIETNIKNPTSYIMKYIFKTLDDLRGNPSLDNLTDITYWYMKHKIRRVTMSRTFVSLEIYRKLNGQYDLISLTKNYNKGFITVLINPQTKKVEQIFDEFGEIWQKRIIKQPAKETPINWQEVKENIHNVKRDKFIQKFTKELNKFLSKNSLIPYEKQSILDMSDFRLIDYYINTNHTKENIQRLGILENEMIRRGFTNFTRNYELIDINNIEELENYFGNKGFTELPF
;
A
#
# COMPACT_ATOMS: atom_id res chain seq x y z
N MET A 1 -15.04 -5.78 -4.95
CA MET A 1 -15.09 -4.49 -5.68
C MET A 1 -13.66 -4.08 -6.01
N TYR A 2 -13.43 -3.22 -7.01
CA TYR A 2 -12.10 -2.65 -7.32
C TYR A 2 -11.00 -3.68 -7.67
N GLY A 3 -11.34 -4.88 -8.13
CA GLY A 3 -10.35 -5.94 -8.38
C GLY A 3 -9.72 -6.56 -7.12
N ILE A 4 -10.35 -6.36 -5.95
CA ILE A 4 -9.94 -6.97 -4.68
C ILE A 4 -10.64 -8.32 -4.48
N THR A 5 -9.84 -9.38 -4.46
CA THR A 5 -10.28 -10.77 -4.24
C THR A 5 -10.49 -11.06 -2.76
N LYS A 6 -11.16 -12.17 -2.43
CA LYS A 6 -11.28 -12.62 -1.03
C LYS A 6 -9.91 -12.88 -0.38
N GLN A 7 -8.97 -13.42 -1.16
CA GLN A 7 -7.59 -13.67 -0.71
C GLN A 7 -6.87 -12.37 -0.37
N ASP A 8 -6.98 -11.35 -1.23
CA ASP A 8 -6.38 -10.03 -0.99
C ASP A 8 -6.89 -9.42 0.32
N ARG A 9 -8.21 -9.44 0.56
CA ARG A 9 -8.81 -8.88 1.78
C ARG A 9 -8.25 -9.57 3.01
N MET A 10 -8.22 -10.90 3.01
CA MET A 10 -7.73 -11.65 4.16
C MET A 10 -6.26 -11.37 4.42
N TYR A 11 -5.41 -11.47 3.38
CA TYR A 11 -3.99 -11.18 3.51
C TYR A 11 -3.73 -9.78 4.06
N LEU A 12 -4.40 -8.75 3.50
CA LEU A 12 -4.21 -7.36 3.90
C LEU A 12 -4.77 -7.09 5.30
N LYS A 13 -5.93 -7.65 5.64
CA LYS A 13 -6.53 -7.53 6.97
C LYS A 13 -5.63 -8.14 8.03
N THR A 14 -5.17 -9.37 7.80
CA THR A 14 -4.23 -10.08 8.68
C THR A 14 -2.93 -9.30 8.85
N LYS A 15 -2.36 -8.80 7.75
CA LYS A 15 -1.17 -7.96 7.79
C LYS A 15 -1.36 -6.69 8.63
N LEU A 16 -2.47 -5.98 8.47
CA LEU A 16 -2.75 -4.78 9.26
C LEU A 16 -2.98 -5.12 10.74
N LYS A 17 -3.68 -6.21 11.05
CA LYS A 17 -3.88 -6.66 12.42
C LYS A 17 -2.55 -6.90 13.11
N PHE A 18 -1.64 -7.63 12.46
CA PHE A 18 -0.30 -7.85 13.02
C PHE A 18 0.52 -6.56 13.18
N GLN A 19 0.41 -5.62 12.24
CA GLN A 19 1.07 -4.32 12.39
C GLN A 19 0.53 -3.55 13.59
N ARG A 20 -0.79 -3.54 13.77
CA ARG A 20 -1.44 -2.91 14.91
C ARG A 20 -1.03 -3.60 16.23
N ASP A 21 -1.14 -4.92 16.29
CA ASP A 21 -0.75 -5.69 17.47
C ASP A 21 0.71 -5.44 17.84
N TYR A 22 1.61 -5.33 16.86
CA TYR A 22 3.00 -4.96 17.12
C TYR A 22 3.12 -3.53 17.67
N LEU A 23 2.43 -2.56 17.08
CA LEU A 23 2.50 -1.17 17.54
C LEU A 23 1.86 -0.93 18.91
N ASP A 24 0.79 -1.67 19.24
CA ASP A 24 0.06 -1.54 20.50
C ASP A 24 0.74 -2.32 21.64
N ASN A 25 1.46 -3.40 21.35
CA ASN A 25 2.14 -4.23 22.37
C ASN A 25 3.63 -3.92 22.57
N ASN A 26 4.19 -2.93 21.86
CA ASN A 26 5.56 -2.47 22.07
C ASN A 26 5.55 -1.02 22.57
N TYR A 27 6.39 -0.72 23.56
CA TYR A 27 6.31 0.51 24.33
C TYR A 27 7.63 1.26 24.36
N LEU A 28 7.55 2.60 24.40
CA LEU A 28 8.66 3.49 24.73
C LEU A 28 8.37 4.13 26.08
N SER A 29 9.35 4.11 26.99
CA SER A 29 9.30 4.92 28.19
C SER A 29 9.76 6.34 27.87
N VAL A 30 8.87 7.31 28.07
CA VAL A 30 9.14 8.74 27.90
C VAL A 30 8.76 9.43 29.20
N ASP A 31 9.73 10.03 29.87
CA ASP A 31 9.55 10.78 31.13
C ASP A 31 8.80 9.98 32.21
N GLY A 32 9.12 8.68 32.34
CA GLY A 32 8.49 7.77 33.31
C GLY A 32 7.13 7.21 32.88
N VAL A 33 6.59 7.65 31.74
CA VAL A 33 5.33 7.15 31.18
C VAL A 33 5.63 6.16 30.05
N SER A 34 5.08 4.95 30.17
CA SER A 34 5.15 3.93 29.11
C SER A 34 4.06 4.18 28.07
N LEU A 35 4.45 4.57 26.85
CA LEU A 35 3.55 4.84 25.75
C LEU A 35 3.73 3.80 24.63
N PRO A 36 2.63 3.23 24.07
CA PRO A 36 2.74 2.27 22.98
C PRO A 36 3.24 2.96 21.71
N TYR A 37 3.94 2.20 20.85
CA TYR A 37 4.48 2.70 19.57
C TYR A 37 3.40 3.28 18.68
N SER A 38 2.17 2.78 18.76
CA SER A 38 1.01 3.30 18.01
C SER A 38 0.74 4.79 18.26
N THR A 39 1.09 5.30 19.44
CA THR A 39 1.00 6.74 19.78
C THR A 39 1.82 7.61 18.83
N PHE A 40 2.95 7.09 18.34
CA PHE A 40 3.90 7.81 17.51
C PHE A 40 3.76 7.50 16.01
N TYR A 41 2.93 6.52 15.64
CA TYR A 41 2.84 6.05 14.26
C TYR A 41 1.74 6.76 13.45
N PHE A 42 2.14 7.56 12.46
CA PHE A 42 1.22 8.33 11.62
C PHE A 42 0.91 7.63 10.30
N SER A 43 -0.28 7.07 10.17
CA SER A 43 -0.78 6.52 8.91
C SER A 43 -2.30 6.63 8.82
N SER A 44 -2.84 6.57 7.60
CA SER A 44 -4.29 6.65 7.38
C SER A 44 -5.09 5.51 8.01
N TRP A 45 -4.45 4.40 8.42
CA TRP A 45 -5.14 3.24 9.00
C TRP A 45 -4.86 3.02 10.49
N HIS A 46 -3.66 3.36 10.99
CA HIS A 46 -3.40 3.26 12.44
C HIS A 46 -3.89 4.49 13.22
N ASN A 47 -3.90 5.68 12.59
CA ASN A 47 -4.43 6.90 13.19
C ASN A 47 -5.22 7.74 12.15
N PRO A 48 -6.38 7.23 11.69
CA PRO A 48 -7.18 7.87 10.65
C PRO A 48 -7.68 9.26 11.06
N SER A 49 -8.13 9.45 12.30
CA SER A 49 -8.63 10.74 12.77
C SER A 49 -7.58 11.84 12.65
N ARG A 50 -6.36 11.59 13.12
CA ARG A 50 -5.25 12.55 12.99
C ARG A 50 -4.82 12.74 11.53
N TYR A 51 -4.80 11.66 10.73
CA TYR A 51 -4.49 11.76 9.30
C TYR A 51 -5.51 12.62 8.55
N ILE A 52 -6.81 12.43 8.80
CA ILE A 52 -7.91 13.18 8.19
C ILE A 52 -7.86 14.64 8.62
N ALA A 53 -7.67 14.91 9.93
CA ALA A 53 -7.53 16.27 10.44
C ALA A 53 -6.35 17.01 9.80
N GLU A 54 -5.18 16.37 9.71
CA GLU A 54 -4.01 16.94 9.03
C GLU A 54 -4.31 17.23 7.55
N LEU A 55 -4.97 16.29 6.85
CA LEU A 55 -5.32 16.45 5.45
C LEU A 55 -6.29 17.61 5.22
N ASN A 56 -7.34 17.73 6.05
CA ASN A 56 -8.28 18.85 6.02
C ASN A 56 -7.55 20.18 6.22
N ASN A 57 -6.70 20.26 7.24
CA ASN A 57 -5.92 21.48 7.51
C ASN A 57 -5.02 21.86 6.32
N ARG A 58 -4.38 20.88 5.70
CA ARG A 58 -3.51 21.11 4.53
C ARG A 58 -4.28 21.61 3.32
N VAL A 59 -5.44 21.01 3.02
CA VAL A 59 -6.27 21.44 1.87
C VAL A 59 -6.83 22.84 2.12
N ALA A 60 -7.36 23.09 3.32
CA ALA A 60 -7.85 24.42 3.72
C ALA A 60 -6.74 25.47 3.65
N SER A 61 -5.54 25.13 4.15
CA SER A 61 -4.37 26.01 4.09
C SER A 61 -3.96 26.34 2.66
N LEU A 62 -3.95 25.35 1.76
CA LEU A 62 -3.62 25.56 0.35
C LEU A 62 -4.63 26.49 -0.34
N ASN A 63 -5.92 26.29 -0.07
CA ASN A 63 -6.97 27.12 -0.63
C ASN A 63 -6.89 28.56 -0.11
N LYS A 64 -6.67 28.76 1.20
CA LYS A 64 -6.45 30.09 1.77
C LYS A 64 -5.22 30.76 1.15
N TYR A 65 -4.11 30.04 1.03
CA TYR A 65 -2.90 30.55 0.36
C TYR A 65 -3.16 30.98 -1.09
N ALA A 66 -3.95 30.20 -1.85
CA ALA A 66 -4.30 30.52 -3.22
C ALA A 66 -5.20 31.77 -3.31
N ASN A 67 -6.21 31.85 -2.44
CA ASN A 67 -7.11 33.01 -2.36
C ASN A 67 -6.38 34.29 -1.98
N ASP A 68 -5.51 34.24 -0.96
CA ASP A 68 -4.70 35.38 -0.52
C ASP A 68 -3.79 35.92 -1.65
N ARG A 69 -3.51 35.11 -2.67
CA ARG A 69 -2.71 35.45 -3.85
C ARG A 69 -3.54 35.75 -5.11
N GLY A 70 -4.86 35.73 -5.01
CA GLY A 70 -5.75 35.93 -6.17
C GLY A 70 -5.63 34.85 -7.24
N LEU A 71 -5.15 33.64 -6.90
CA LEU A 71 -5.03 32.54 -7.86
C LEU A 71 -6.41 31.94 -8.17
N LYS A 72 -6.62 31.55 -9.43
CA LYS A 72 -7.86 30.92 -9.90
C LYS A 72 -7.69 29.41 -9.98
N CYS A 73 -8.78 28.71 -9.65
CA CYS A 73 -8.83 27.25 -9.60
C CYS A 73 -9.11 26.66 -10.98
N ILE A 74 -8.40 25.57 -11.31
CA ILE A 74 -8.68 24.69 -12.44
C ILE A 74 -8.74 23.27 -11.88
N PHE A 75 -9.81 22.55 -12.19
CA PHE A 75 -9.96 21.14 -11.85
C PHE A 75 -10.04 20.30 -13.11
N ALA A 76 -9.28 19.21 -13.17
CA ALA A 76 -9.34 18.24 -14.24
C ALA A 76 -9.50 16.82 -13.70
N VAL A 77 -10.34 16.03 -14.35
CA VAL A 77 -10.39 14.57 -14.13
C VAL A 77 -9.59 13.92 -15.24
N LEU A 78 -8.55 13.18 -14.85
CA LEU A 78 -7.71 12.42 -15.76
C LEU A 78 -8.07 10.94 -15.72
N THR A 79 -8.57 10.42 -16.84
CA THR A 79 -8.96 9.02 -16.98
C THR A 79 -7.95 8.28 -17.84
N LEU A 80 -7.80 6.98 -17.60
CA LEU A 80 -6.95 6.13 -18.41
C LEU A 80 -7.63 5.82 -19.76
N PRO A 81 -6.84 5.51 -20.79
CA PRO A 81 -7.33 4.95 -22.04
C PRO A 81 -8.06 3.61 -21.85
N SER A 82 -8.82 3.20 -22.86
CA SER A 82 -9.67 2.00 -22.83
C SER A 82 -8.87 0.72 -22.55
N GLU A 83 -7.61 0.63 -22.98
CA GLU A 83 -6.77 -0.55 -22.80
C GLU A 83 -6.48 -0.93 -21.33
N TYR A 84 -6.62 0.03 -20.40
CA TYR A 84 -6.50 -0.24 -18.97
C TYR A 84 -7.79 -0.81 -18.37
N HIS A 85 -8.94 -0.61 -19.01
CA HIS A 85 -10.26 -0.94 -18.46
C HIS A 85 -10.73 -2.32 -18.89
N ARG A 86 -10.84 -3.24 -17.92
CA ARG A 86 -11.31 -4.62 -18.17
C ARG A 86 -12.78 -4.68 -18.60
N LYS A 87 -13.59 -3.74 -18.14
CA LYS A 87 -15.02 -3.67 -18.46
C LYS A 87 -15.35 -2.29 -19.03
N LYS A 88 -16.30 -2.25 -19.96
CA LYS A 88 -16.89 -1.01 -20.48
C LYS A 88 -18.40 -1.03 -20.30
N SER A 89 -18.99 0.14 -20.10
CA SER A 89 -20.44 0.30 -20.05
C SER A 89 -20.99 0.54 -21.45
N ILE A 90 -22.00 -0.23 -21.85
CA ILE A 90 -22.75 -0.03 -23.10
C ILE A 90 -24.20 0.34 -22.77
N LYS A 91 -24.78 1.22 -23.58
CA LYS A 91 -26.20 1.60 -23.45
C LYS A 91 -27.04 0.56 -24.20
N THR A 92 -27.96 -0.08 -23.51
CA THR A 92 -28.96 -1.00 -24.09
C THR A 92 -30.36 -0.41 -23.90
N LYS A 93 -31.38 -1.00 -24.54
CA LYS A 93 -32.79 -0.57 -24.39
C LYS A 93 -33.28 -0.57 -22.93
N GLY A 94 -32.64 -1.35 -22.05
CA GLY A 94 -32.96 -1.44 -20.61
C GLY A 94 -31.98 -0.71 -19.67
N GLY A 95 -31.08 0.14 -20.19
CA GLY A 95 -30.15 0.93 -19.37
C GLY A 95 -28.67 0.66 -19.65
N LEU A 96 -27.80 0.98 -18.69
CA LEU A 96 -26.35 0.78 -18.81
C LEU A 96 -25.97 -0.64 -18.37
N ARG A 97 -25.38 -1.43 -19.28
CA ARG A 97 -24.85 -2.77 -18.99
C ARG A 97 -23.33 -2.76 -19.04
N LEU A 98 -22.69 -3.39 -18.05
CA LEU A 98 -21.24 -3.65 -18.07
C LEU A 98 -20.93 -4.89 -18.90
N VAL A 99 -20.08 -4.74 -19.91
CA VAL A 99 -19.57 -5.83 -20.76
C VAL A 99 -18.05 -5.87 -20.72
N ASN A 100 -17.46 -7.00 -21.10
CA ASN A 100 -16.02 -7.11 -21.23
C ASN A 100 -15.53 -6.16 -22.34
N ASN A 101 -14.37 -5.55 -22.10
CA ASN A 101 -13.75 -4.66 -23.07
C ASN A 101 -12.78 -5.45 -23.96
N SER A 102 -13.04 -5.46 -25.27
CA SER A 102 -12.17 -6.10 -26.27
C SER A 102 -10.79 -5.45 -26.36
N ASN A 103 -10.67 -4.17 -25.99
CA ASN A 103 -9.42 -3.43 -26.08
C ASN A 103 -8.53 -3.60 -24.84
N PHE A 104 -9.00 -4.32 -23.81
CA PHE A 104 -8.26 -4.51 -22.56
C PHE A 104 -6.98 -5.30 -22.79
N ILE A 105 -5.85 -4.77 -22.30
CA ILE A 105 -4.55 -5.42 -22.38
C ILE A 105 -4.18 -5.94 -21.00
N ASP A 106 -3.97 -7.25 -20.87
CA ASP A 106 -3.52 -7.89 -19.62
C ASP A 106 -2.01 -8.12 -19.65
N ASP A 107 -1.24 -7.05 -19.42
CA ASP A 107 0.22 -7.10 -19.35
C ASP A 107 0.76 -6.32 -18.13
N LYS A 108 2.08 -6.36 -17.94
CA LYS A 108 2.76 -5.66 -16.84
C LYS A 108 2.62 -4.12 -16.93
N ASN A 109 2.41 -3.56 -18.12
CA ASN A 109 2.32 -2.13 -18.39
C ASN A 109 0.91 -1.55 -18.23
N HIS A 110 -0.10 -2.42 -18.19
CA HIS A 110 -1.52 -2.07 -18.06
C HIS A 110 -2.12 -2.48 -16.70
N THR A 111 -1.27 -2.88 -15.76
CA THR A 111 -1.69 -3.11 -14.37
C THR A 111 -2.27 -1.85 -13.73
N VAL A 112 -3.11 -2.01 -12.70
CA VAL A 112 -3.67 -0.91 -11.90
C VAL A 112 -2.60 0.07 -11.41
N LYS A 113 -1.44 -0.46 -10.98
CA LYS A 113 -0.32 0.34 -10.53
C LYS A 113 0.30 1.12 -11.69
N ALA A 114 0.56 0.47 -12.82
CA ALA A 114 1.10 1.12 -14.01
C ALA A 114 0.17 2.25 -14.51
N GLY A 115 -1.14 2.03 -14.53
CA GLY A 115 -2.13 3.07 -14.84
C GLY A 115 -2.08 4.25 -13.87
N SER A 116 -2.00 4.00 -12.57
CA SER A 116 -1.81 5.06 -11.56
C SER A 116 -0.53 5.88 -11.80
N ASP A 117 0.55 5.22 -12.21
CA ASP A 117 1.84 5.87 -12.44
C ASP A 117 1.85 6.64 -13.77
N LYS A 118 1.14 6.14 -14.79
CA LYS A 118 0.86 6.85 -16.05
C LYS A 118 0.06 8.13 -15.82
N LEU A 119 -1.00 8.09 -15.02
CA LEU A 119 -1.75 9.31 -14.66
C LEU A 119 -0.86 10.32 -13.92
N GLN A 120 0.03 9.83 -13.05
CA GLN A 120 0.97 10.71 -12.34
C GLN A 120 2.04 11.29 -13.28
N SER A 121 2.46 10.56 -14.31
CA SER A 121 3.40 11.08 -15.33
C SER A 121 2.73 12.15 -16.20
N VAL A 122 1.43 12.03 -16.50
CA VAL A 122 0.66 13.10 -17.15
C VAL A 122 0.66 14.37 -16.31
N VAL A 123 0.38 14.29 -15.01
CA VAL A 123 0.43 15.46 -14.12
C VAL A 123 1.83 16.09 -14.12
N ARG A 124 2.90 15.28 -14.06
CA ARG A 124 4.27 15.80 -14.16
C ARG A 124 4.51 16.49 -15.49
N SER A 125 4.04 15.93 -16.59
CA SER A 125 4.14 16.52 -17.93
C SER A 125 3.38 17.84 -18.03
N ILE A 126 2.20 17.96 -17.40
CA ILE A 126 1.44 19.22 -17.31
C ILE A 126 2.27 20.28 -16.57
N LEU A 127 2.76 19.94 -15.37
CA LEU A 127 3.53 20.87 -14.53
C LEU A 127 4.89 21.27 -15.14
N ASN A 128 5.46 20.40 -15.99
CA ASN A 128 6.69 20.67 -16.74
C ASN A 128 6.46 21.33 -18.10
N SER A 129 5.21 21.58 -18.50
CA SER A 129 4.92 22.31 -19.73
C SER A 129 5.48 23.73 -19.66
N THR A 130 5.81 24.32 -20.81
CA THR A 130 6.33 25.70 -20.89
C THR A 130 5.40 26.69 -20.18
N VAL A 131 4.09 26.59 -20.43
CA VAL A 131 3.07 27.45 -19.80
C VAL A 131 3.12 27.38 -18.28
N PHE A 132 3.14 26.17 -17.70
CA PHE A 132 3.23 26.05 -16.24
C PHE A 132 4.58 26.53 -15.71
N ARG A 133 5.67 26.29 -16.45
CA ARG A 133 7.04 26.68 -16.07
C ARG A 133 7.23 28.19 -16.00
N GLU A 134 6.56 28.95 -16.87
CA GLU A 134 6.54 30.42 -16.85
C GLU A 134 5.97 31.01 -15.55
N ILE A 135 5.03 30.32 -14.91
CA ILE A 135 4.42 30.78 -13.66
C ILE A 135 5.39 30.56 -12.50
N PRO A 136 5.69 31.55 -11.64
CA PRO A 136 6.53 31.34 -10.46
C PRO A 136 6.03 30.19 -9.58
N LYS A 137 6.92 29.42 -8.95
CA LYS A 137 6.54 28.28 -8.09
C LYS A 137 5.58 28.65 -6.96
N LYS A 138 5.69 29.87 -6.44
CA LYS A 138 4.81 30.43 -5.39
C LYS A 138 3.39 30.75 -5.89
N ASP A 139 3.22 30.91 -7.20
CA ASP A 139 1.96 31.30 -7.85
C ASP A 139 1.36 30.13 -8.65
N ARG A 140 1.90 28.92 -8.48
CA ARG A 140 1.31 27.67 -8.99
C ARG A 140 1.29 26.60 -7.91
N VAL A 141 0.11 26.22 -7.47
CA VAL A 141 -0.06 25.19 -6.43
C VAL A 141 -1.05 24.15 -6.88
N TYR A 142 -0.95 22.93 -6.35
CA TYR A 142 -1.79 21.84 -6.83
C TYR A 142 -2.03 20.74 -5.79
N ILE A 143 -3.10 19.99 -6.02
CA ILE A 143 -3.51 18.79 -5.30
C ILE A 143 -3.89 17.73 -6.32
N THR A 144 -3.49 16.48 -6.09
CA THR A 144 -4.02 15.33 -6.80
C THR A 144 -4.58 14.30 -5.83
N THR A 145 -5.67 13.65 -6.22
CA THR A 145 -6.18 12.45 -5.55
C THR A 145 -6.56 11.41 -6.59
N LYS A 146 -6.28 10.14 -6.31
CA LYS A 146 -6.65 9.01 -7.18
C LYS A 146 -7.89 8.36 -6.59
N GLU A 147 -8.79 7.83 -7.42
CA GLU A 147 -9.97 7.10 -6.93
C GLU A 147 -10.20 5.89 -7.86
N PRO A 148 -10.48 4.70 -7.29
CA PRO A 148 -10.70 3.51 -8.08
C PRO A 148 -12.11 3.47 -8.70
N HIS A 149 -12.20 3.08 -9.97
CA HIS A 149 -13.42 2.61 -10.61
C HIS A 149 -13.74 1.19 -10.18
N LYS A 150 -15.01 0.77 -10.31
CA LYS A 150 -15.49 -0.57 -9.91
C LYS A 150 -14.67 -1.72 -10.50
N ASP A 151 -14.06 -1.54 -11.67
CA ASP A 151 -13.20 -2.52 -12.36
C ASP A 151 -11.77 -2.61 -11.78
N GLY A 152 -11.38 -1.70 -10.88
CA GLY A 152 -10.09 -1.63 -10.22
C GLY A 152 -9.12 -0.64 -10.85
N THR A 153 -9.39 -0.14 -12.05
CA THR A 153 -8.64 0.99 -12.64
C THR A 153 -8.86 2.25 -11.83
N CYS A 154 -8.02 3.28 -12.00
CA CYS A 154 -8.24 4.55 -11.31
C CYS A 154 -8.36 5.72 -12.28
N HIS A 155 -9.07 6.75 -11.83
CA HIS A 155 -8.95 8.11 -12.35
C HIS A 155 -8.14 8.96 -11.38
N LEU A 156 -7.58 10.06 -11.87
CA LEU A 156 -6.85 11.04 -11.09
C LEU A 156 -7.57 12.38 -11.17
N ASN A 157 -8.02 12.88 -10.02
CA ASN A 157 -8.54 14.22 -9.88
C ASN A 157 -7.36 15.18 -9.62
N PHE A 158 -7.18 16.16 -10.49
CA PHE A 158 -6.12 17.15 -10.45
C PHE A 158 -6.72 18.53 -10.26
N MET A 159 -6.45 19.17 -9.12
CA MET A 159 -6.80 20.55 -8.85
C MET A 159 -5.53 21.38 -8.84
N CYS A 160 -5.49 22.47 -9.60
CA CYS A 160 -4.41 23.44 -9.53
C CYS A 160 -4.93 24.86 -9.44
N PHE A 161 -4.10 25.73 -8.88
CA PHE A 161 -4.36 27.16 -8.78
C PHE A 161 -3.25 27.90 -9.51
N VAL A 162 -3.63 28.84 -10.37
CA VAL A 162 -2.72 29.61 -11.24
C VAL A 162 -3.21 31.06 -11.34
N PRO A 163 -2.37 32.02 -11.76
CA PRO A 163 -2.82 33.40 -11.97
C PRO A 163 -3.90 33.48 -13.04
N GLU A 164 -4.81 34.46 -12.89
CA GLU A 164 -5.98 34.63 -13.76
C GLU A 164 -5.62 34.72 -15.25
N ASN A 165 -4.58 35.49 -15.58
CA ASN A 165 -4.07 35.64 -16.95
C ASN A 165 -3.46 34.36 -17.56
N PHE A 166 -3.21 33.31 -16.77
CA PHE A 166 -2.69 32.03 -17.25
C PHE A 166 -3.76 30.95 -17.40
N VAL A 167 -4.99 31.16 -16.91
CA VAL A 167 -6.03 30.11 -16.82
C VAL A 167 -6.27 29.43 -18.16
N ASP A 168 -6.51 30.20 -19.23
CA ASP A 168 -6.80 29.64 -20.55
C ASP A 168 -5.62 28.89 -21.17
N ARG A 169 -4.41 29.42 -20.99
CA ARG A 169 -3.17 28.77 -21.47
C ARG A 169 -2.94 27.46 -20.72
N CYS A 170 -3.16 27.45 -19.41
CA CYS A 170 -3.06 26.26 -18.57
C CYS A 170 -4.12 25.21 -18.95
N VAL A 171 -5.37 25.60 -19.16
CA VAL A 171 -6.46 24.74 -19.64
C VAL A 171 -6.07 24.08 -20.96
N LYS A 172 -5.57 24.85 -21.94
CA LYS A 172 -5.07 24.32 -23.22
C LYS A 172 -3.92 23.33 -23.01
N ALA A 173 -2.97 23.65 -22.13
CA ALA A 173 -1.83 22.78 -21.82
C ALA A 173 -2.25 21.44 -21.15
N ILE A 174 -3.29 21.48 -20.32
CA ILE A 174 -3.90 20.29 -19.70
C ILE A 174 -4.62 19.44 -20.75
N LYS A 175 -5.51 20.03 -21.55
CA LYS A 175 -6.29 19.34 -22.58
C LYS A 175 -5.40 18.61 -23.61
N ARG A 176 -4.29 19.21 -24.01
CA ARG A 176 -3.29 18.60 -24.92
C ARG A 176 -2.66 17.30 -24.38
N ARG A 177 -2.83 16.99 -23.09
CA ARG A 177 -2.26 15.81 -22.42
C ARG A 177 -3.33 14.84 -21.94
N PHE A 178 -4.59 15.03 -22.36
CA PHE A 178 -5.64 14.07 -22.09
C PHE A 178 -5.33 12.74 -22.76
N LEU A 179 -5.56 11.65 -22.02
CA LEU A 179 -5.32 10.29 -22.49
C LEU A 179 -6.59 9.65 -23.04
N SER A 180 -7.76 10.18 -22.68
CA SER A 180 -9.07 9.63 -23.02
C SER A 180 -10.06 10.76 -23.29
N GLN A 181 -11.13 10.43 -24.02
CA GLN A 181 -12.25 11.34 -24.25
C GLN A 181 -13.08 11.57 -22.97
N GLN A 182 -12.94 10.71 -21.96
CA GLN A 182 -13.64 10.83 -20.67
C GLN A 182 -13.01 11.86 -19.73
N ASN A 183 -11.86 12.42 -20.09
CA ASN A 183 -11.22 13.47 -19.32
C ASN A 183 -12.08 14.74 -19.32
N THR A 184 -12.27 15.34 -18.15
CA THR A 184 -13.05 16.58 -18.00
C THR A 184 -12.23 17.71 -17.39
N ILE A 185 -12.64 18.96 -17.60
CA ILE A 185 -12.03 20.13 -16.96
C ILE A 185 -13.09 21.14 -16.57
N GLU A 186 -12.94 21.74 -15.40
CA GLU A 186 -13.82 22.74 -14.81
C GLU A 186 -12.99 23.91 -14.28
N THR A 187 -13.39 25.14 -14.60
CA THR A 187 -12.73 26.37 -14.13
C THR A 187 -13.64 27.21 -13.24
N ASN A 188 -14.95 27.06 -13.37
CA ASN A 188 -15.93 27.81 -12.59
C ASN A 188 -16.27 27.08 -11.28
N ILE A 189 -15.34 27.11 -10.33
CA ILE A 189 -15.47 26.41 -9.04
C ILE A 189 -15.59 27.42 -7.91
N LYS A 190 -16.81 27.58 -7.37
CA LYS A 190 -17.10 28.52 -6.28
C LYS A 190 -16.38 28.17 -4.98
N ASN A 191 -16.33 26.89 -4.61
CA ASN A 191 -15.66 26.42 -3.39
C ASN A 191 -14.67 25.28 -3.72
N PRO A 192 -13.40 25.62 -4.05
CA PRO A 192 -12.40 24.63 -4.41
C PRO A 192 -12.13 23.60 -3.30
N THR A 193 -12.09 24.03 -2.04
CA THR A 193 -11.89 23.14 -0.88
C THR A 193 -12.95 22.04 -0.86
N SER A 194 -14.23 22.39 -0.80
CA SER A 194 -15.32 21.40 -0.76
C SER A 194 -15.31 20.52 -2.02
N TYR A 195 -14.97 21.11 -3.17
CA TYR A 195 -14.92 20.39 -4.44
C TYR A 195 -13.85 19.29 -4.43
N ILE A 196 -12.60 19.56 -4.03
CA ILE A 196 -11.56 18.52 -3.95
C ILE A 196 -11.78 17.57 -2.77
N MET A 197 -12.27 18.08 -1.64
CA MET A 197 -12.53 17.28 -0.45
C MET A 197 -13.58 16.21 -0.72
N LYS A 198 -14.58 16.47 -1.57
CA LYS A 198 -15.51 15.45 -2.07
C LYS A 198 -14.77 14.22 -2.61
N TYR A 199 -13.78 14.41 -3.48
CA TYR A 199 -13.02 13.30 -4.08
C TYR A 199 -12.03 12.67 -3.11
N ILE A 200 -11.37 13.46 -2.26
CA ILE A 200 -10.47 12.95 -1.22
C ILE A 200 -11.24 12.06 -0.24
N PHE A 201 -12.40 12.51 0.21
CA PHE A 201 -13.21 11.80 1.19
C PHE A 201 -13.82 10.52 0.65
N LYS A 202 -14.16 10.46 -0.65
CA LYS A 202 -14.50 9.18 -1.28
C LYS A 202 -13.38 8.15 -1.13
N THR A 203 -12.12 8.58 -1.12
CA THR A 203 -11.00 7.66 -0.90
C THR A 203 -10.92 7.18 0.55
N LEU A 204 -11.43 7.96 1.51
CA LEU A 204 -11.31 7.72 2.96
C LEU A 204 -12.64 7.27 3.58
N ASP A 205 -13.58 6.79 2.77
CA ASP A 205 -14.97 6.61 3.18
C ASP A 205 -15.11 5.65 4.37
N ASP A 206 -14.40 4.52 4.31
CA ASP A 206 -14.34 3.49 5.35
C ASP A 206 -13.59 3.92 6.61
N LEU A 207 -12.77 4.97 6.54
CA LEU A 207 -11.96 5.47 7.64
C LEU A 207 -12.65 6.57 8.47
N ARG A 208 -13.78 7.12 7.98
CA ARG A 208 -14.48 8.25 8.62
C ARG A 208 -15.55 7.84 9.63
N GLY A 209 -16.22 6.71 9.42
CA GLY A 209 -17.41 6.31 10.18
C GLY A 209 -17.13 5.48 11.44
N ASN A 210 -16.14 4.57 11.39
CA ASN A 210 -15.69 3.78 12.53
C ASN A 210 -14.34 3.13 12.19
N PRO A 211 -13.21 3.67 12.67
CA PRO A 211 -11.85 3.28 12.26
C PRO A 211 -11.38 1.94 12.85
N SER A 212 -12.28 0.96 12.98
CA SER A 212 -11.88 -0.42 13.25
C SER A 212 -11.31 -1.06 11.99
N LEU A 213 -10.29 -1.88 12.20
CA LEU A 213 -9.76 -2.83 11.22
C LEU A 213 -10.85 -3.68 10.55
N ASP A 214 -11.92 -3.96 11.29
CA ASP A 214 -13.03 -4.79 10.82
C ASP A 214 -13.96 -4.07 9.84
N ASN A 215 -13.93 -2.72 9.82
CA ASN A 215 -14.78 -1.90 8.94
C ASN A 215 -14.06 -1.44 7.67
N LEU A 216 -12.80 -1.83 7.48
CA LEU A 216 -12.06 -1.50 6.27
C LEU A 216 -12.72 -2.16 5.05
N THR A 217 -12.91 -1.37 4.01
CA THR A 217 -13.56 -1.84 2.78
C THR A 217 -12.53 -2.13 1.69
N ASP A 218 -12.99 -2.67 0.57
CA ASP A 218 -12.18 -2.91 -0.62
C ASP A 218 -11.43 -1.65 -1.09
N ILE A 219 -11.88 -0.44 -0.74
CA ILE A 219 -11.20 0.80 -1.11
C ILE A 219 -9.83 0.93 -0.44
N THR A 220 -9.74 0.67 0.87
CA THR A 220 -8.48 0.76 1.61
C THR A 220 -7.54 -0.36 1.18
N TYR A 221 -8.08 -1.57 0.99
CA TYR A 221 -7.31 -2.69 0.49
C TYR A 221 -6.74 -2.43 -0.91
N TRP A 222 -7.46 -1.73 -1.77
CA TRP A 222 -6.98 -1.32 -3.09
C TRP A 222 -5.73 -0.43 -3.03
N TYR A 223 -5.73 0.61 -2.18
CA TYR A 223 -4.54 1.45 -2.00
C TYR A 223 -3.35 0.66 -1.48
N MET A 224 -3.59 -0.25 -0.53
CA MET A 224 -2.54 -1.07 0.06
C MET A 224 -1.95 -2.08 -0.92
N LYS A 225 -2.80 -2.85 -1.61
CA LYS A 225 -2.42 -3.87 -2.59
C LYS A 225 -1.54 -3.26 -3.67
N HIS A 226 -1.99 -2.15 -4.24
CA HIS A 226 -1.32 -1.52 -5.37
C HIS A 226 -0.27 -0.49 -4.96
N LYS A 227 -0.07 -0.24 -3.64
CA LYS A 227 0.86 0.77 -3.12
C LYS A 227 0.64 2.14 -3.76
N ILE A 228 -0.62 2.54 -3.87
CA ILE A 228 -1.03 3.80 -4.46
C ILE A 228 -1.14 4.85 -3.36
N ARG A 229 -0.54 6.01 -3.59
CA ARG A 229 -0.66 7.15 -2.70
C ARG A 229 -2.01 7.85 -2.94
N ARG A 230 -2.78 8.04 -1.87
CA ARG A 230 -4.12 8.66 -1.91
C ARG A 230 -4.08 10.11 -2.40
N VAL A 231 -3.30 10.96 -1.73
CA VAL A 231 -3.25 12.41 -2.01
C VAL A 231 -1.81 12.92 -2.21
N THR A 232 -1.59 13.73 -3.23
CA THR A 232 -0.34 14.48 -3.47
C THR A 232 -0.62 15.97 -3.53
N MET A 233 0.29 16.80 -3.03
CA MET A 233 0.13 18.25 -3.00
C MET A 233 1.47 18.91 -3.35
N SER A 234 1.42 20.17 -3.79
CA SER A 234 2.60 21.01 -3.99
C SER A 234 3.40 21.20 -2.70
N ARG A 235 4.72 21.41 -2.84
CA ARG A 235 5.63 21.75 -1.75
C ARG A 235 5.59 23.26 -1.44
N THR A 236 4.39 23.76 -1.17
CA THR A 236 4.14 25.19 -0.91
C THR A 236 4.45 25.57 0.52
N PHE A 237 4.19 24.65 1.45
CA PHE A 237 4.36 24.84 2.88
C PHE A 237 5.68 24.24 3.37
N VAL A 238 6.05 24.64 4.57
CA VAL A 238 7.08 23.98 5.37
C VAL A 238 6.86 22.46 5.39
N SER A 239 7.95 21.69 5.53
CA SER A 239 7.86 20.23 5.47
C SER A 239 6.94 19.69 6.57
N LEU A 240 6.20 18.61 6.27
CA LEU A 240 5.37 17.95 7.28
C LEU A 240 6.19 17.37 8.43
N GLU A 241 7.48 17.10 8.21
CA GLU A 241 8.38 16.68 9.29
C GLU A 241 8.53 17.79 10.33
N ILE A 242 8.79 19.03 9.89
CA ILE A 242 8.88 20.20 10.79
C ILE A 242 7.52 20.46 11.44
N TYR A 243 6.45 20.50 10.63
CA TYR A 243 5.09 20.76 11.12
C TYR A 243 4.64 19.77 12.21
N ARG A 244 4.95 18.48 12.05
CA ARG A 244 4.57 17.45 13.03
C ARG A 244 5.39 17.52 14.32
N LYS A 245 6.65 17.96 14.27
CA LYS A 245 7.52 18.08 15.45
C LYS A 245 7.02 19.16 16.42
N LEU A 246 6.39 20.22 15.91
CA LEU A 246 5.81 21.29 16.71
C LEU A 246 4.40 20.96 17.25
N ASN A 247 3.89 19.76 16.97
CA ASN A 247 2.68 19.17 17.56
C ASN A 247 1.47 20.11 17.69
N GLY A 248 1.22 20.97 16.70
CA GLY A 248 0.06 21.86 16.67
C GLY A 248 0.23 23.21 17.38
N GLN A 249 1.42 23.56 17.87
CA GLN A 249 1.73 24.91 18.38
C GLN A 249 1.49 26.01 17.33
N TYR A 250 1.62 25.66 16.05
CA TYR A 250 1.42 26.57 14.93
C TYR A 250 0.45 25.96 13.92
N ASP A 251 -0.40 26.77 13.31
CA ASP A 251 -1.07 26.38 12.07
C ASP A 251 -0.07 26.34 10.90
N LEU A 252 -0.41 25.61 9.83
CA LEU A 252 0.52 25.35 8.74
C LEU A 252 0.92 26.62 7.97
N ILE A 253 0.01 27.59 7.86
CA ILE A 253 0.26 28.85 7.18
C ILE A 253 1.19 29.72 8.02
N SER A 254 0.86 29.91 9.30
CA SER A 254 1.66 30.74 10.21
C SER A 254 3.06 30.17 10.37
N LEU A 255 3.19 28.84 10.54
CA LEU A 255 4.50 28.19 10.57
C LEU A 255 5.30 28.45 9.30
N THR A 256 4.66 28.33 8.13
CA THR A 256 5.33 28.58 6.85
C THR A 256 5.73 30.05 6.70
N LYS A 257 4.90 30.99 7.14
CA LYS A 257 5.21 32.43 7.11
C LYS A 257 6.39 32.75 8.03
N ASN A 258 6.38 32.26 9.26
CA ASN A 258 7.43 32.51 10.24
C ASN A 258 8.75 31.88 9.81
N TYR A 259 8.71 30.65 9.28
CA TYR A 259 9.88 29.99 8.69
C TYR A 259 10.48 30.80 7.54
N ASN A 260 9.66 31.26 6.59
CA ASN A 260 10.15 32.04 5.45
C ASN A 260 10.68 33.43 5.82
N LYS A 261 10.19 34.03 6.91
CA LYS A 261 10.67 35.32 7.42
C LYS A 261 11.90 35.20 8.33
N GLY A 262 12.33 33.98 8.65
CA GLY A 262 13.45 33.73 9.56
C GLY A 262 13.10 33.75 11.05
N PHE A 263 11.83 33.98 11.42
CA PHE A 263 11.37 33.92 12.81
C PHE A 263 11.37 32.50 13.37
N ILE A 264 11.35 31.48 12.49
CA ILE A 264 11.56 30.09 12.89
C ILE A 264 12.74 29.54 12.12
N THR A 265 13.76 29.10 12.86
CA THR A 265 14.99 28.52 12.31
C THR A 265 15.01 27.02 12.57
N VAL A 266 15.36 26.22 11.55
CA VAL A 266 15.41 24.76 11.63
C VAL A 266 16.83 24.30 11.34
N LEU A 267 17.47 23.67 12.32
CA LEU A 267 18.77 23.02 12.14
C LEU A 267 18.57 21.60 11.62
N ILE A 268 19.28 21.30 10.54
CA ILE A 268 19.19 20.02 9.84
C ILE A 268 20.58 19.40 9.79
N ASN A 269 20.66 18.13 10.15
CA ASN A 269 21.89 17.37 10.02
C ASN A 269 22.31 17.28 8.53
N PRO A 270 23.53 17.70 8.15
CA PRO A 270 23.91 17.80 6.75
C PRO A 270 23.97 16.44 6.03
N GLN A 271 24.29 15.37 6.75
CA GLN A 271 24.40 14.01 6.21
C GLN A 271 23.04 13.31 6.15
N THR A 272 22.32 13.27 7.28
CA THR A 272 21.06 12.52 7.38
C THR A 272 19.85 13.28 6.86
N LYS A 273 19.98 14.60 6.64
CA LYS A 273 18.90 15.54 6.29
C LYS A 273 17.73 15.56 7.28
N LYS A 274 17.94 15.04 8.50
CA LYS A 274 16.92 15.03 9.57
C LYS A 274 16.99 16.31 10.39
N VAL A 275 15.83 16.77 10.87
CA VAL A 275 15.74 17.94 11.75
C VAL A 275 16.30 17.60 13.13
N GLU A 276 17.27 18.39 13.61
CA GLU A 276 17.94 18.25 14.91
C GLU A 276 17.39 19.23 15.95
N GLN A 277 17.16 20.49 15.58
CA GLN A 277 16.61 21.52 16.47
C GLN A 277 15.73 22.49 15.68
N ILE A 278 14.78 23.11 16.38
CA ILE A 278 13.92 24.18 15.89
C ILE A 278 13.91 25.29 16.94
N PHE A 279 14.14 26.52 16.49
CA PHE A 279 14.18 27.72 17.32
C PHE A 279 13.17 28.75 16.82
N ASP A 280 12.66 29.56 17.74
CA ASP A 280 12.03 30.84 17.44
C ASP A 280 12.84 31.99 18.06
N GLU A 281 12.26 33.19 18.08
CA GLU A 281 12.86 34.39 18.67
C GLU A 281 13.01 34.33 20.20
N PHE A 282 12.28 33.45 20.88
CA PHE A 282 12.30 33.27 22.33
C PHE A 282 13.21 32.11 22.78
N GLY A 283 13.61 31.24 21.86
CA GLY A 283 14.60 30.20 22.11
C GLY A 283 14.30 28.88 21.41
N GLU A 284 14.70 27.78 22.05
CA GLU A 284 14.51 26.43 21.51
C GLU A 284 13.07 25.95 21.75
N ILE A 285 12.34 25.71 20.66
CA ILE A 285 10.96 25.20 20.73
C ILE A 285 10.86 23.69 20.46
N TRP A 286 11.90 23.11 19.86
CA TRP A 286 12.01 21.67 19.70
C TRP A 286 13.47 21.24 19.55
N GLN A 287 13.85 20.17 20.24
CA GLN A 287 15.13 19.50 20.05
C GLN A 287 14.94 18.01 19.94
N LYS A 288 15.74 17.41 19.05
CA LYS A 288 15.90 15.98 19.00
C LYS A 288 16.57 15.56 20.31
N ARG A 289 15.79 14.99 21.23
CA ARG A 289 16.33 14.40 22.46
C ARG A 289 17.45 13.43 22.09
N ILE A 290 18.68 13.81 22.39
CA ILE A 290 19.82 12.90 22.41
C ILE A 290 19.70 12.20 23.76
N ILE A 291 19.47 10.89 23.75
CA ILE A 291 19.52 10.10 24.97
C ILE A 291 20.98 10.12 25.44
N LYS A 292 21.31 11.06 26.35
CA LYS A 292 22.67 11.30 26.87
C LYS A 292 23.02 10.44 28.09
N GLN A 293 22.24 9.40 28.38
CA GLN A 293 22.64 8.39 29.35
C GLN A 293 22.61 7.03 28.67
N PRO A 294 23.69 6.22 28.71
CA PRO A 294 23.46 4.79 28.74
C PRO A 294 22.56 4.58 29.96
N ALA A 295 21.41 3.91 29.78
CA ALA A 295 20.73 3.34 30.93
C ALA A 295 21.83 2.66 31.77
N LYS A 296 21.89 2.93 33.09
CA LYS A 296 22.82 2.25 34.01
C LYS A 296 22.98 0.82 33.50
N GLU A 297 24.16 0.51 32.99
CA GLU A 297 24.45 -0.83 32.53
C GLU A 297 24.45 -1.69 33.79
N THR A 298 23.27 -2.18 34.19
CA THR A 298 23.24 -3.58 34.56
C THR A 298 23.88 -4.28 33.38
N PRO A 299 25.00 -4.99 33.55
CA PRO A 299 25.66 -5.64 32.44
C PRO A 299 24.67 -6.67 31.89
N ILE A 300 23.93 -6.24 30.87
CA ILE A 300 23.11 -7.12 30.08
C ILE A 300 24.14 -8.01 29.42
N ASN A 301 24.17 -9.28 29.81
CA ASN A 301 25.03 -10.27 29.21
C ASN A 301 24.68 -10.35 27.72
N TRP A 302 25.47 -9.67 26.89
CA TRP A 302 25.22 -9.57 25.45
C TRP A 302 25.43 -10.91 24.74
N GLN A 303 26.09 -11.89 25.35
CA GLN A 303 26.10 -13.28 24.86
C GLN A 303 24.73 -13.93 25.09
N GLU A 304 24.16 -13.79 26.29
CA GLU A 304 22.81 -14.27 26.62
C GLU A 304 21.72 -13.58 25.78
N VAL A 305 21.91 -12.29 25.46
CA VAL A 305 21.01 -11.53 24.59
C VAL A 305 21.25 -11.80 23.10
N LYS A 306 22.48 -12.05 22.63
CA LYS A 306 22.73 -12.45 21.23
C LYS A 306 22.23 -13.86 20.94
N GLU A 307 22.39 -14.79 21.88
CA GLU A 307 21.81 -16.14 21.79
C GLU A 307 20.27 -16.12 21.78
N ASN A 308 19.65 -15.18 22.53
CA ASN A 308 18.20 -15.00 22.54
C ASN A 308 17.64 -14.14 21.38
N ILE A 309 18.40 -13.19 20.82
CA ILE A 309 17.92 -12.29 19.75
C ILE A 309 18.09 -12.88 18.36
N HIS A 310 19.13 -13.69 18.12
CA HIS A 310 19.33 -14.29 16.79
C HIS A 310 18.28 -15.37 16.44
N ASN A 311 17.61 -15.98 17.43
CA ASN A 311 16.71 -17.12 17.17
C ASN A 311 15.21 -16.91 17.46
N VAL A 312 14.75 -15.80 18.06
CA VAL A 312 13.40 -15.83 18.69
C VAL A 312 12.36 -14.81 18.22
N LYS A 313 12.68 -13.64 17.64
CA LYS A 313 11.62 -12.62 17.39
C LYS A 313 11.28 -12.33 15.94
N ARG A 314 12.25 -12.35 15.02
CA ARG A 314 11.97 -12.12 13.58
C ARG A 314 11.47 -13.39 12.90
N ASP A 315 12.09 -14.53 13.22
CA ASP A 315 11.67 -15.83 12.69
C ASP A 315 10.39 -16.35 13.33
N LYS A 316 10.12 -16.19 14.63
CA LYS A 316 8.80 -16.54 15.17
C LYS A 316 7.68 -15.68 14.61
N PHE A 317 7.92 -14.41 14.29
CA PHE A 317 6.92 -13.54 13.68
C PHE A 317 6.65 -13.95 12.22
N ILE A 318 7.69 -14.13 11.41
CA ILE A 318 7.54 -14.61 10.03
C ILE A 318 6.99 -16.03 10.03
N GLN A 319 7.48 -16.94 10.86
CA GLN A 319 6.94 -18.30 10.98
C GLN A 319 5.50 -18.31 11.48
N LYS A 320 5.10 -17.49 12.47
CA LYS A 320 3.70 -17.42 12.92
C LYS A 320 2.81 -16.82 11.84
N PHE A 321 3.28 -15.79 11.13
CA PHE A 321 2.58 -15.21 9.99
C PHE A 321 2.42 -16.23 8.85
N THR A 322 3.50 -16.89 8.45
CA THR A 322 3.52 -17.94 7.43
C THR A 322 2.70 -19.14 7.87
N LYS A 323 2.72 -19.52 9.15
CA LYS A 323 1.92 -20.63 9.71
C LYS A 323 0.44 -20.29 9.76
N GLU A 324 0.05 -19.09 10.18
CA GLU A 324 -1.35 -18.62 10.16
C GLU A 324 -1.86 -18.49 8.72
N LEU A 325 -1.04 -17.91 7.83
CA LEU A 325 -1.34 -17.78 6.40
C LEU A 325 -1.46 -19.15 5.74
N ASN A 326 -0.52 -20.07 5.99
CA ASN A 326 -0.53 -21.43 5.47
C ASN A 326 -1.68 -22.26 6.05
N LYS A 327 -1.97 -22.15 7.36
CA LYS A 327 -3.12 -22.81 8.00
C LYS A 327 -4.45 -22.34 7.41
N PHE A 328 -4.54 -21.06 7.03
CA PHE A 328 -5.71 -20.53 6.34
C PHE A 328 -5.78 -20.97 4.87
N LEU A 329 -4.66 -20.94 4.15
CA LEU A 329 -4.58 -21.33 2.75
C LEU A 329 -4.77 -22.84 2.55
N SER A 330 -4.31 -23.67 3.49
CA SER A 330 -4.50 -25.11 3.50
C SER A 330 -5.96 -25.48 3.78
N LYS A 331 -6.60 -24.81 4.74
CA LYS A 331 -8.03 -24.98 5.06
C LYS A 331 -8.98 -24.61 3.92
N ASN A 332 -8.51 -23.82 2.95
CA ASN A 332 -9.31 -23.34 1.81
C ASN A 332 -8.81 -23.85 0.45
N SER A 333 -7.88 -24.80 0.39
CA SER A 333 -7.38 -25.40 -0.86
C SER A 333 -6.72 -24.41 -1.87
N LEU A 334 -5.95 -23.42 -1.40
CA LEU A 334 -5.45 -22.32 -2.26
C LEU A 334 -3.93 -22.31 -2.55
N ILE A 335 -3.14 -23.22 -1.98
CA ILE A 335 -1.72 -23.39 -2.35
C ILE A 335 -1.63 -24.40 -3.51
N PRO A 336 -0.84 -24.17 -4.57
CA PRO A 336 -0.51 -25.24 -5.52
C PRO A 336 0.29 -26.33 -4.82
N TYR A 337 -0.06 -27.60 -5.00
CA TYR A 337 0.53 -28.70 -4.24
C TYR A 337 2.06 -28.76 -4.34
N GLU A 338 2.65 -28.37 -5.48
CA GLU A 338 4.10 -28.43 -5.72
C GLU A 338 4.90 -27.48 -4.80
N LYS A 339 4.25 -26.47 -4.22
CA LYS A 339 4.88 -25.45 -3.36
C LYS A 339 4.76 -25.75 -1.86
N GLN A 340 4.03 -26.80 -1.49
CA GLN A 340 3.84 -27.18 -0.10
C GLN A 340 4.74 -28.38 0.26
N SER A 341 5.30 -28.34 1.47
CA SER A 341 5.96 -29.51 2.06
C SER A 341 4.92 -30.61 2.29
N ILE A 342 5.23 -31.83 1.83
CA ILE A 342 4.36 -33.01 1.99
C ILE A 342 4.06 -33.27 3.47
N LEU A 343 5.08 -33.14 4.33
CA LEU A 343 4.96 -33.33 5.78
C LEU A 343 3.97 -32.34 6.42
N ASP A 344 3.80 -31.16 5.84
CA ASP A 344 2.91 -30.11 6.34
C ASP A 344 1.49 -30.18 5.73
N MET A 345 1.20 -31.15 4.86
CA MET A 345 -0.15 -31.32 4.30
C MET A 345 -1.09 -31.91 5.35
N SER A 346 -2.34 -31.46 5.38
CA SER A 346 -3.40 -32.13 6.15
C SER A 346 -3.82 -33.43 5.46
N ASP A 347 -4.30 -34.42 6.21
CA ASP A 347 -4.67 -35.74 5.70
C ASP A 347 -5.56 -35.70 4.45
N PHE A 348 -6.66 -34.93 4.49
CA PHE A 348 -7.55 -34.75 3.35
C PHE A 348 -6.82 -34.26 2.09
N ARG A 349 -5.88 -33.33 2.27
CA ARG A 349 -5.13 -32.70 1.19
C ARG A 349 -4.01 -33.58 0.66
N LEU A 350 -3.38 -34.37 1.54
CA LEU A 350 -2.38 -35.37 1.19
C LEU A 350 -3.00 -36.46 0.32
N ILE A 351 -4.19 -36.95 0.71
CA ILE A 351 -4.99 -37.93 -0.04
C ILE A 351 -5.44 -37.34 -1.39
N ASP A 352 -6.02 -36.14 -1.37
CA ASP A 352 -6.46 -35.44 -2.58
C ASP A 352 -5.31 -35.16 -3.55
N TYR A 353 -4.13 -34.79 -3.03
CA TYR A 353 -2.93 -34.62 -3.84
C TYR A 353 -2.53 -35.93 -4.53
N TYR A 354 -2.42 -37.03 -3.78
CA TYR A 354 -2.00 -38.35 -4.27
C TYR A 354 -2.96 -38.94 -5.32
N ILE A 355 -4.27 -38.71 -5.17
CA ILE A 355 -5.29 -39.35 -6.02
C ILE A 355 -5.64 -38.49 -7.23
N ASN A 356 -5.79 -37.17 -7.04
CA ASN A 356 -6.42 -36.31 -8.04
C ASN A 356 -5.43 -35.46 -8.85
N THR A 357 -4.13 -35.59 -8.62
CA THR A 357 -3.09 -34.81 -9.33
C THR A 357 -2.36 -35.65 -10.35
N ASN A 358 -1.99 -35.02 -11.48
CA ASN A 358 -1.12 -35.66 -12.46
C ASN A 358 0.34 -35.56 -12.02
N HIS A 359 0.93 -36.69 -11.64
CA HIS A 359 2.30 -36.78 -11.12
C HIS A 359 3.39 -37.05 -12.17
N THR A 360 3.03 -37.19 -13.45
CA THR A 360 3.96 -37.50 -14.58
C THR A 360 5.18 -36.58 -14.70
N LYS A 361 5.10 -35.36 -14.18
CA LYS A 361 6.18 -34.35 -14.21
C LYS A 361 6.78 -34.08 -12.83
N GLU A 362 6.38 -34.83 -11.81
CA GLU A 362 6.86 -34.64 -10.45
C GLU A 362 8.22 -35.31 -10.25
N ASN A 363 9.03 -34.72 -9.37
CA ASN A 363 10.31 -35.31 -8.99
C ASN A 363 10.08 -36.66 -8.28
N ILE A 364 10.79 -37.70 -8.73
CA ILE A 364 10.60 -39.09 -8.28
C ILE A 364 10.82 -39.27 -6.76
N GLN A 365 11.80 -38.55 -6.18
CA GLN A 365 12.07 -38.60 -4.75
C GLN A 365 10.96 -37.92 -3.95
N ARG A 366 10.37 -36.86 -4.50
CA ARG A 366 9.20 -36.20 -3.90
C ARG A 366 7.98 -37.12 -3.88
N LEU A 367 7.78 -37.97 -4.89
CA LEU A 367 6.76 -39.02 -4.88
C LEU A 367 7.06 -40.10 -3.81
N GLY A 368 8.33 -40.49 -3.66
CA GLY A 368 8.76 -41.38 -2.57
C GLY A 368 8.44 -40.80 -1.19
N ILE A 369 8.68 -39.50 -0.98
CA ILE A 369 8.32 -38.80 0.27
C ILE A 369 6.80 -38.75 0.46
N LEU A 370 6.03 -38.53 -0.62
CA LEU A 370 4.57 -38.49 -0.60
C LEU A 370 3.99 -39.83 -0.15
N GLU A 371 4.44 -40.92 -0.77
CA GLU A 371 3.93 -42.26 -0.46
C GLU A 371 4.37 -42.73 0.94
N ASN A 372 5.61 -42.43 1.35
CA ASN A 372 6.07 -42.70 2.72
C ASN A 372 5.24 -41.97 3.77
N GLU A 373 4.86 -40.72 3.51
CA GLU A 373 4.00 -39.96 4.43
C GLU A 373 2.57 -40.52 4.47
N MET A 374 2.04 -40.99 3.32
CA MET A 374 0.75 -41.70 3.27
C MET A 374 0.79 -42.98 4.12
N ILE A 375 1.86 -43.78 4.01
CA ILE A 375 2.05 -45.01 4.80
C ILE A 375 2.15 -44.69 6.29
N ARG A 376 2.96 -43.70 6.68
CA ARG A 376 3.12 -43.28 8.09
C ARG A 376 1.81 -42.86 8.75
N ARG A 377 0.88 -42.29 7.98
CA ARG A 377 -0.44 -41.85 8.45
C ARG A 377 -1.53 -42.92 8.33
N GLY A 378 -1.18 -44.14 7.94
CA GLY A 378 -2.11 -45.27 7.84
C GLY A 378 -2.98 -45.26 6.58
N PHE A 379 -2.60 -44.54 5.53
CA PHE A 379 -3.32 -44.47 4.25
C PHE A 379 -2.88 -45.56 3.26
N THR A 380 -2.43 -46.70 3.76
CA THR A 380 -1.92 -47.84 2.95
C THR A 380 -2.95 -48.42 1.98
N ASN A 381 -4.24 -48.25 2.28
CA ASN A 381 -5.35 -48.61 1.38
C ASN A 381 -5.31 -47.85 0.03
N PHE A 382 -4.71 -46.66 0.00
CA PHE A 382 -4.56 -45.86 -1.23
C PHE A 382 -3.27 -46.16 -1.97
N THR A 383 -2.18 -46.42 -1.24
CA THR A 383 -0.84 -46.66 -1.81
C THR A 383 -0.65 -48.10 -2.28
N ARG A 384 -1.41 -49.05 -1.69
CA ARG A 384 -1.25 -50.51 -1.84
C ARG A 384 0.13 -51.01 -1.44
N ASN A 385 0.82 -50.26 -0.58
CA ASN A 385 2.12 -50.59 -0.05
C ASN A 385 2.13 -50.35 1.47
N TYR A 386 2.82 -51.21 2.20
CA TYR A 386 2.91 -51.19 3.66
C TYR A 386 4.32 -50.88 4.17
N GLU A 387 5.31 -50.88 3.27
CA GLU A 387 6.71 -50.65 3.60
C GLU A 387 7.19 -49.29 3.11
N LEU A 388 8.05 -48.65 3.90
CA LEU A 388 8.65 -47.37 3.52
C LEU A 388 9.64 -47.58 2.38
N ILE A 389 9.51 -46.75 1.36
CA ILE A 389 10.35 -46.74 0.17
C ILE A 389 11.67 -46.01 0.48
N ASP A 390 12.80 -46.55 0.03
CA ASP A 390 14.08 -45.84 0.11
C ASP A 390 14.12 -44.69 -0.89
N ILE A 391 14.14 -43.46 -0.38
CA ILE A 391 14.11 -42.25 -1.19
C ILE A 391 15.46 -41.92 -1.86
N ASN A 392 16.53 -42.63 -1.49
CA ASN A 392 17.87 -42.43 -2.05
C ASN A 392 18.17 -43.35 -3.24
N ASN A 393 17.39 -44.41 -3.44
CA ASN A 393 17.56 -45.33 -4.56
C ASN A 393 16.72 -44.88 -5.77
N ILE A 394 17.28 -44.00 -6.60
CA ILE A 394 16.56 -43.36 -7.72
C ILE A 394 16.06 -44.39 -8.74
N GLU A 395 16.87 -45.41 -9.07
CA GLU A 395 16.52 -46.44 -10.05
C GLU A 395 15.35 -47.31 -9.58
N GLU A 396 15.32 -47.64 -8.29
CA GLU A 396 14.19 -48.36 -7.67
C GLU A 396 12.92 -47.50 -7.67
N LEU A 397 13.03 -46.20 -7.37
CA LEU A 397 11.90 -45.28 -7.41
C LEU A 397 11.32 -45.11 -8.81
N GLU A 398 12.17 -44.99 -9.84
CA GLU A 398 11.75 -44.86 -11.24
C GLU A 398 10.99 -46.10 -11.71
N ASN A 399 11.50 -47.29 -11.40
CA ASN A 399 10.82 -48.55 -11.69
C ASN A 399 9.50 -48.67 -10.91
N TYR A 400 9.51 -48.31 -9.62
CA TYR A 400 8.35 -48.42 -8.74
C TYR A 400 7.20 -47.50 -9.19
N PHE A 401 7.47 -46.22 -9.42
CA PHE A 401 6.46 -45.25 -9.83
C PHE A 401 6.11 -45.33 -11.32
N GLY A 402 7.03 -45.80 -12.17
CA GLY A 402 6.77 -46.13 -13.57
C GLY A 402 5.75 -47.27 -13.70
N ASN A 403 5.92 -48.36 -12.93
CA ASN A 403 4.97 -49.47 -12.90
C ASN A 403 3.58 -49.10 -12.37
N LYS A 404 3.51 -48.06 -11.51
CA LYS A 404 2.24 -47.50 -11.02
C LYS A 404 1.60 -46.49 -11.98
N GLY A 405 2.26 -46.15 -13.10
CA GLY A 405 1.77 -45.18 -14.07
C GLY A 405 1.88 -43.72 -13.60
N PHE A 406 2.69 -43.46 -12.57
CA PHE A 406 2.95 -42.10 -12.08
C PHE A 406 4.05 -41.39 -12.87
N THR A 407 4.92 -42.11 -13.57
CA THR A 407 5.97 -41.58 -14.46
C THR A 407 6.08 -42.40 -15.74
N GLU A 408 6.66 -41.85 -16.81
CA GLU A 408 6.99 -42.61 -18.02
C GLU A 408 8.11 -43.62 -17.70
N LEU A 409 7.97 -44.87 -18.16
CA LEU A 409 8.99 -45.90 -17.97
C LEU A 409 10.25 -45.52 -18.79
N PRO A 410 11.44 -45.49 -18.18
CA PRO A 410 12.67 -45.43 -18.96
C PRO A 410 12.80 -46.74 -19.74
N PHE A 411 12.95 -46.65 -21.06
CA PHE A 411 13.22 -47.80 -21.93
C PHE A 411 14.60 -48.39 -21.68
#